data_AF-A0A5A9EQU9-F1
#
_entry.id   AF-A0A5A9EQU9-F1
#
_cell.length_a   1.000
_cell.length_b   1.000
_cell.length_c   1.000
_cell.angle_alpha   90.00
_cell.angle_beta   90.00
_cell.angle_gamma   90.00
#
_symmetry.space_group_name_H-M   'P 1'
#
loop_
_entity.id
_entity.type
_entity.pdbx_description
1 polymer ?
#
loop_
_entity_poly.entity_id
_entity_poly.type
_entity_poly.pdbx_seq_one_letter_code
_entity_poly.pdbx_strand_id
1 'polypeptide(L)'
;MHARIFLLRRDAYVHIIVHMNPMHHIRTSVLKISQKAMAEITGRDQATVSRWERGELEPSRDDMERVRNFARSLKRRWDDKLFFEAPPEVDGIAPPRRRPRRAPAEARAS
;
A
#
# COMPACT_ATOMS: atom_id res chain seq x y z
N MET A 1 22.10 -5.02 -28.89
CA MET A 1 21.75 -3.59 -28.74
C MET A 1 20.33 -3.39 -29.23
N HIS A 2 19.46 -2.84 -28.38
CA HIS A 2 18.34 -1.93 -28.73
C HIS A 2 17.50 -1.75 -27.46
N ALA A 3 17.76 -0.64 -26.75
CA ALA A 3 16.96 -0.18 -25.63
C ALA A 3 15.59 0.28 -26.14
N ARG A 4 14.52 -0.35 -25.63
CA ARG A 4 13.15 0.15 -25.81
C ARG A 4 12.75 0.92 -24.55
N ILE A 5 12.91 2.23 -24.64
CA ILE A 5 12.35 3.20 -23.70
C ILE A 5 10.82 3.10 -23.84
N PHE A 6 10.18 2.39 -22.91
CA PHE A 6 8.73 2.43 -22.75
C PHE A 6 8.37 3.77 -22.11
N LEU A 7 7.74 4.64 -22.89
CA LEU A 7 7.03 5.83 -22.44
C LEU A 7 5.87 5.38 -21.53
N LEU A 8 6.14 5.20 -20.23
CA LEU A 8 5.09 5.09 -19.23
C LEU A 8 4.36 6.44 -19.13
N ARG A 9 3.09 6.39 -19.51
CA ARG A 9 2.09 7.46 -19.39
C ARG A 9 2.21 8.12 -18.01
N ARG A 10 2.43 9.44 -18.00
CA ARG A 10 2.65 10.31 -16.82
C ARG A 10 1.46 10.44 -15.85
N ASP A 11 0.50 9.51 -15.88
CA ASP A 11 -0.68 9.45 -15.00
C ASP A 11 -0.58 8.31 -13.95
N ALA A 12 0.52 7.56 -13.92
CA ALA A 12 0.70 6.41 -13.03
C ALA A 12 0.94 6.77 -11.54
N TYR A 13 1.10 8.05 -11.19
CA TYR A 13 1.54 8.46 -9.86
C TYR A 13 0.40 8.85 -8.90
N VAL A 14 -0.84 8.98 -9.37
CA VAL A 14 -1.96 9.49 -8.54
C VAL A 14 -2.90 8.38 -8.06
N HIS A 15 -2.99 7.25 -8.76
CA HIS A 15 -3.87 6.13 -8.35
C HIS A 15 -3.26 5.16 -7.32
N ILE A 16 -2.01 5.38 -6.90
CA ILE A 16 -1.31 4.60 -5.86
C ILE A 16 -1.48 5.20 -4.46
N ILE A 17 -2.38 6.18 -4.30
CA ILE A 17 -3.02 6.45 -3.01
C ILE A 17 -4.02 5.31 -2.77
N VAL A 18 -3.44 4.13 -2.57
CA VAL A 18 -4.08 2.92 -2.08
C VAL A 18 -4.66 3.30 -0.74
N HIS A 19 -5.98 3.26 -0.60
CA HIS A 19 -6.60 3.09 0.71
C HIS A 19 -5.94 1.87 1.35
N MET A 20 -4.95 2.09 2.21
CA MET A 20 -4.23 1.00 2.87
C MET A 20 -5.27 0.31 3.73
N ASN A 21 -5.53 -0.96 3.45
CA ASN A 21 -6.45 -1.70 4.30
C ASN A 21 -5.74 -2.17 5.59
N PRO A 22 -6.51 -2.64 6.59
CA PRO A 22 -5.96 -3.08 7.87
C PRO A 22 -4.81 -4.10 7.73
N MET A 23 -4.96 -5.09 6.85
CA MET A 23 -3.93 -6.14 6.67
C MET A 23 -2.64 -5.61 6.06
N HIS A 24 -2.74 -4.73 5.06
CA HIS A 24 -1.58 -4.08 4.48
C HIS A 24 -0.83 -3.21 5.50
N HIS A 25 -1.57 -2.48 6.35
CA HIS A 25 -1.00 -1.68 7.43
C HIS A 25 -0.33 -2.53 8.51
N ILE A 26 -1.00 -3.58 8.98
CA ILE A 26 -0.41 -4.54 9.95
C ILE A 26 0.91 -5.08 9.39
N ARG A 27 0.94 -5.50 8.12
CA ARG A 27 2.16 -6.07 7.52
C ARG A 27 3.29 -5.05 7.44
N THR A 28 3.01 -3.86 6.92
CA THR A 28 4.06 -2.88 6.56
C THR A 28 4.50 -2.01 7.72
N SER A 29 3.56 -1.61 8.59
CA SER A 29 3.79 -0.62 9.63
C SER A 29 4.01 -1.27 11.00
N VAL A 30 3.19 -2.27 11.35
CA VAL A 30 3.23 -2.93 12.66
C VAL A 30 4.31 -4.01 12.69
N LEU A 31 4.26 -4.95 11.75
CA LEU A 31 5.15 -6.11 11.70
C LEU A 31 6.42 -5.86 10.90
N LYS A 32 6.36 -4.99 9.87
CA LYS A 32 7.46 -4.66 8.95
C LYS A 32 8.03 -5.90 8.26
N ILE A 33 7.15 -6.75 7.73
CA ILE A 33 7.51 -8.02 7.06
C ILE A 33 7.07 -8.07 5.59
N SER A 34 7.62 -9.02 4.84
CA SER A 34 7.20 -9.30 3.47
C SER A 34 5.86 -10.05 3.43
N GLN A 35 5.16 -10.02 2.28
CA GLN A 35 3.93 -10.81 2.09
C GLN A 35 4.20 -12.31 2.27
N LYS A 36 5.36 -12.79 1.80
CA LYS A 36 5.79 -14.19 1.95
C LYS A 36 5.93 -14.58 3.43
N ALA A 37 6.57 -13.74 4.24
CA ALA A 37 6.71 -14.00 5.67
C ALA A 37 5.35 -14.00 6.39
N MET A 38 4.44 -13.10 6.03
CA MET A 38 3.07 -13.12 6.56
C MET A 38 2.30 -14.39 6.16
N ALA A 39 2.51 -14.87 4.94
CA ALA A 39 1.95 -16.12 4.46
C ALA A 39 2.48 -17.32 5.28
N GLU A 40 3.78 -17.37 5.56
CA GLU A 40 4.41 -18.39 6.40
C GLU A 40 3.85 -18.39 7.84
N ILE A 41 3.64 -17.21 8.45
CA ILE A 41 3.05 -17.08 9.80
C ILE A 41 1.61 -17.62 9.84
N THR A 42 0.84 -17.33 8.81
CA THR A 42 -0.58 -17.73 8.74
C THR A 42 -0.76 -19.15 8.20
N GLY A 43 0.27 -19.75 7.59
CA GLY A 43 0.16 -21.02 6.88
C GLY A 43 -0.64 -20.92 5.59
N ARG A 44 -0.70 -19.72 4.99
CA ARG A 44 -1.36 -19.43 3.71
C ARG A 44 -0.32 -19.27 2.60
N ASP A 45 -0.78 -19.10 1.37
CA ASP A 45 0.07 -18.68 0.26
C ASP A 45 0.17 -17.15 0.17
N GLN A 46 1.20 -16.65 -0.53
CA GLN A 46 1.39 -15.21 -0.74
C GLN A 46 0.23 -14.59 -1.53
N ALA A 47 -0.42 -15.33 -2.42
CA ALA A 47 -1.52 -14.84 -3.23
C ALA A 47 -2.76 -14.51 -2.35
N THR A 48 -2.98 -15.28 -1.31
CA THR A 48 -4.02 -15.10 -0.29
C THR A 48 -3.76 -13.81 0.48
N VAL A 49 -2.52 -13.57 0.93
CA VAL A 49 -2.13 -12.31 1.56
C VAL A 49 -2.31 -11.12 0.61
N SER A 50 -1.97 -11.28 -0.68
CA SER A 50 -2.21 -10.24 -1.69
C SER A 50 -3.70 -9.93 -1.87
N ARG A 51 -4.58 -10.95 -1.87
CA ARG A 51 -6.04 -10.77 -1.91
C ARG A 51 -6.57 -10.08 -0.65
N TRP A 52 -6.02 -10.43 0.52
CA TRP A 52 -6.32 -9.71 1.76
C TRP A 52 -6.00 -8.24 1.63
N GLU A 53 -4.81 -7.88 1.14
CA GLU A 53 -4.35 -6.49 1.00
C GLU A 53 -5.08 -5.68 -0.07
N ARG A 54 -5.76 -6.36 -1.00
CA ARG A 54 -6.65 -5.73 -1.99
C ARG A 54 -8.11 -5.64 -1.52
N GLY A 55 -8.44 -6.20 -0.36
CA GLY A 55 -9.80 -6.26 0.16
C GLY A 55 -10.72 -7.22 -0.60
N GLU A 56 -10.17 -8.13 -1.41
CA GLU A 56 -10.94 -9.12 -2.17
C GLU A 56 -11.27 -10.36 -1.33
N LEU A 57 -10.53 -10.56 -0.24
CA LEU A 57 -10.69 -11.66 0.68
C LEU A 57 -10.44 -11.16 2.09
N GLU A 58 -11.16 -11.69 3.07
CA GLU A 58 -10.92 -11.40 4.48
C GLU A 58 -10.11 -12.54 5.13
N PRO A 59 -9.22 -12.22 6.09
CA PRO A 59 -8.55 -13.24 6.89
C PRO A 59 -9.56 -13.96 7.79
N SER A 60 -9.35 -15.27 8.03
CA SER A 60 -10.17 -16.00 8.99
C SER A 60 -9.82 -15.62 10.44
N ARG A 61 -10.65 -16.03 11.39
CA ARG A 61 -10.35 -15.89 12.82
C ARG A 61 -9.02 -16.53 13.20
N ASP A 62 -8.72 -17.72 12.67
CA ASP A 62 -7.48 -18.43 12.94
C ASP A 62 -6.27 -17.69 12.35
N ASP A 63 -6.43 -17.07 11.16
CA ASP A 63 -5.39 -16.25 10.55
C ASP A 63 -5.10 -15.02 11.44
N MET A 64 -6.15 -14.34 11.92
CA MET A 64 -6.02 -13.20 12.84
C MET A 64 -5.33 -13.59 14.15
N GLU A 65 -5.64 -14.75 14.71
CA GLU A 65 -5.01 -15.25 15.93
C GLU A 65 -3.51 -15.54 15.73
N ARG A 66 -3.13 -16.14 14.59
CA ARG A 66 -1.72 -16.39 14.25
C ARG A 66 -0.93 -15.08 14.14
N VAL A 67 -1.51 -14.08 13.46
CA VAL A 67 -0.89 -12.75 13.33
C VAL A 67 -0.74 -12.08 14.70
N ARG A 68 -1.77 -12.12 15.55
CA ARG A 68 -1.72 -11.60 16.92
C ARG A 68 -0.61 -12.26 17.75
N ASN A 69 -0.53 -13.60 17.71
CA ASN A 69 0.45 -14.36 18.47
C ASN A 69 1.89 -14.03 18.01
N PHE A 70 2.09 -13.86 16.70
CA PHE A 70 3.37 -13.43 16.16
C PHE A 70 3.73 -11.99 16.58
N ALA A 71 2.78 -11.06 16.57
CA ALA A 71 3.05 -9.70 17.04
C ALA A 71 3.46 -9.65 18.52
N ARG A 72 2.81 -10.47 19.35
CA ARG A 72 3.14 -10.64 20.77
C ARG A 72 4.52 -11.25 20.98
N SER A 73 4.90 -12.25 20.18
CA SER A 73 6.24 -12.86 20.28
C SER A 73 7.36 -11.86 19.95
N LEU A 74 7.09 -10.90 19.06
CA LEU A 74 7.98 -9.77 18.76
C LEU A 74 7.95 -8.65 19.81
N LYS A 75 7.20 -8.81 20.91
CA LYS A 75 6.98 -7.78 21.95
C LYS A 75 6.49 -6.45 21.38
N ARG A 76 5.75 -6.47 20.27
CA ARG A 76 5.13 -5.26 19.70
C ARG A 76 3.87 -4.91 20.48
N ARG A 77 3.60 -3.61 20.63
CA ARG A 77 2.30 -3.14 21.11
C ARG A 77 1.24 -3.56 20.09
N TRP A 78 0.32 -4.41 20.52
CA TRP A 78 -0.74 -4.95 19.69
C TRP A 78 -2.11 -4.52 20.23
N ASP A 79 -3.00 -4.10 19.35
CA ASP A 79 -4.42 -3.84 19.62
C ASP A 79 -5.25 -4.52 18.52
N ASP A 80 -6.29 -5.26 18.88
CA ASP A 80 -7.13 -5.96 17.91
C ASP A 80 -7.94 -5.02 17.02
N LYS A 81 -8.10 -3.76 17.43
CA LYS A 81 -8.64 -2.68 16.58
C LYS A 81 -7.90 -2.53 15.26
N LEU A 82 -6.61 -2.91 15.23
CA LEU A 82 -5.79 -2.89 14.02
C LEU A 82 -6.36 -3.74 12.87
N PHE A 83 -7.24 -4.72 13.13
CA PHE A 83 -7.90 -5.50 12.07
C PHE A 83 -9.11 -4.82 11.44
N PHE A 84 -9.73 -3.88 12.15
CA PHE A 84 -11.04 -3.32 11.79
C PHE A 84 -10.98 -1.83 11.45
N GLU A 85 -10.01 -1.11 12.01
CA GLU A 85 -9.86 0.33 11.78
C GLU A 85 -9.06 0.58 10.51
N ALA A 86 -9.58 1.45 9.64
CA ALA A 86 -8.81 1.97 8.52
C ALA A 86 -7.60 2.75 9.08
N PRO A 87 -6.39 2.51 8.57
CA PRO A 87 -5.22 3.30 8.93
C PRO A 87 -5.49 4.78 8.67
N PRO A 88 -5.00 5.70 9.53
CA PRO A 88 -5.17 7.12 9.29
C PRO A 88 -4.63 7.47 7.90
N GLU A 89 -5.44 8.18 7.11
CA GLU A 89 -5.01 8.70 5.82
C GLU A 89 -3.75 9.56 6.04
N VAL A 90 -2.73 9.35 5.21
CA VAL A 90 -1.51 10.15 5.31
C VAL A 90 -1.80 11.53 4.71
N ASP A 91 -2.36 12.41 5.54
CA ASP A 91 -2.52 13.83 5.24
C ASP A 91 -1.14 14.45 5.01
N GLY A 92 -0.73 14.65 3.76
CA GLY A 92 0.54 15.32 3.48
C GLY A 92 1.14 15.16 2.09
N ILE A 93 0.65 14.24 1.25
CA ILE A 93 1.07 14.23 -0.16
C ILE A 93 0.19 15.22 -0.92
N ALA A 94 0.52 16.51 -0.83
CA ALA A 94 0.00 17.48 -1.79
C ALA A 94 0.34 16.95 -3.19
N PRO A 95 -0.64 16.82 -4.11
CA PRO A 95 -0.34 16.42 -5.48
C PRO A 95 0.72 17.37 -6.04
N PRO A 96 1.69 16.89 -6.85
CA PRO A 96 2.79 17.72 -7.33
C PRO A 96 2.19 19.00 -7.94
N ARG A 97 2.53 20.15 -7.36
CA ARG A 97 2.04 21.46 -7.82
C ARG A 97 2.31 21.54 -9.31
N ARG A 98 1.24 21.56 -10.12
CA ARG A 98 1.33 21.69 -11.57
C ARG A 98 2.22 22.90 -11.86
N ARG A 99 3.37 22.72 -12.50
CA ARG A 99 4.05 23.89 -13.10
C ARG A 99 3.02 24.49 -14.07
N PRO A 100 2.72 25.79 -13.99
CA PRO A 100 1.85 26.41 -14.98
C PRO A 100 2.44 26.10 -16.35
N ARG A 101 1.60 25.56 -17.25
CA ARG A 101 1.98 25.33 -18.65
C ARG A 101 2.47 26.68 -19.17
N ARG A 102 3.76 26.79 -19.48
CA ARG A 102 4.33 28.01 -20.08
C ARG A 102 3.47 28.27 -21.33
N ALA A 103 2.72 29.36 -21.34
CA ALA A 103 1.92 29.73 -22.50
C ALA A 103 2.84 29.80 -23.73
N PRO A 104 2.41 29.32 -24.91
CA PRO A 104 3.21 29.45 -26.12
C PRO A 104 3.48 30.94 -26.38
N ALA A 105 4.76 31.25 -26.61
CA ALA A 105 5.24 32.60 -26.85
C ALA A 105 4.95 33.01 -28.31
N GLU A 106 3.69 33.14 -28.69
CA GLU A 106 3.31 33.66 -30.01
C GLU A 106 2.12 34.62 -29.86
N ALA A 107 2.43 35.76 -29.27
CA ALA A 107 1.64 36.98 -29.34
C ALA A 107 2.62 38.16 -29.39
N ARG A 108 3.31 38.32 -30.52
CA ARG A 108 3.93 39.56 -30.99
C ARG A 108 3.63 39.58 -32.48
N ALA A 109 2.58 40.32 -32.88
CA ALA A 109 2.71 41.65 -33.49
C ALA A 109 3.57 41.56 -34.77
N SER A 110 3.10 41.83 -35.98
CA SER A 110 1.94 42.55 -36.50
C SER A 110 1.71 42.11 -37.94
#